data_AF-A0A165PPL5-F1
#
_entry.id   AF-A0A165PPL5-F1
#
_cell.length_a   1.000
_cell.length_b   1.000
_cell.length_c   1.000
_cell.angle_alpha   90.00
_cell.angle_beta   90.00
_cell.angle_gamma   90.00
#
_symmetry.space_group_name_H-M   'P 1'
#
loop_
_entity.id
_entity.type
_entity.pdbx_description
1 polymer ?
#
loop_
_entity_poly.entity_id
_entity_poly.type
_entity_poly.pdbx_seq_one_letter_code
_entity_poly.pdbx_strand_id
1 'polypeptide(L)'
;MFSLPLFLLYSSPLQRNSKIAIFILPTIFLYLTFVTLSILPWYTGMILALAEFFGMHHIVTRVLLNNSSYTDNVAQSPYFAGIITGSMLWVGYCWITRLVHQTSSHAIAHLVFALSFGLCAYNFFRSITLDPGSCPKPQSDEELKSIIETLAGEGRLNGQTFCINCMARRPLRSKHCRVCDRCVARSDQYVYLYVYSGLHAILCLTDRSHCPWVWNCGTYYCLCANISH
;
A
#
# COMPACT_ATOMS: atom_id res chain seq x y z
N MET A 1 -17.68 -5.66 4.63
CA MET A 1 -17.74 -6.01 3.20
C MET A 1 -16.47 -5.47 2.56
N PHE A 2 -15.37 -6.20 2.79
CA PHE A 2 -14.02 -5.80 2.36
C PHE A 2 -13.88 -6.11 0.88
N SER A 3 -13.48 -5.12 0.09
CA SER A 3 -13.33 -5.16 -1.38
C SER A 3 -12.19 -6.07 -1.89
N LEU A 4 -11.76 -7.05 -1.09
CA LEU A 4 -10.76 -8.06 -1.46
C LEU A 4 -11.11 -8.90 -2.72
N PRO A 5 -12.37 -9.15 -3.12
CA PRO A 5 -12.62 -10.07 -4.24
C PRO A 5 -12.60 -9.45 -5.65
N LEU A 6 -12.74 -8.13 -5.84
CA LEU A 6 -12.92 -7.59 -7.20
C LEU A 6 -11.63 -7.53 -8.04
N PHE A 7 -10.47 -7.31 -7.40
CA PHE A 7 -9.17 -7.26 -8.09
C PHE A 7 -8.71 -8.62 -8.61
N LEU A 8 -9.02 -9.70 -7.88
CA LEU A 8 -8.69 -11.07 -8.27
C LEU A 8 -9.50 -11.56 -9.48
N LEU A 9 -10.61 -10.91 -9.82
CA LEU A 9 -11.48 -11.36 -10.90
C LEU A 9 -11.07 -10.83 -12.29
N TYR A 10 -10.35 -9.70 -12.36
CA TYR A 10 -10.09 -9.02 -13.64
C TYR A 10 -8.66 -9.18 -14.19
N SER A 11 -7.66 -9.48 -13.36
CA SER A 11 -6.29 -9.73 -13.84
C SER A 11 -6.16 -11.10 -14.49
N SER A 12 -5.32 -11.22 -15.52
CA SER A 12 -4.96 -12.53 -16.09
C SER A 12 -4.49 -13.48 -14.98
N PRO A 13 -4.81 -14.79 -15.07
CA PRO A 13 -4.55 -15.73 -13.98
C PRO A 13 -3.07 -15.74 -13.57
N LEU A 14 -2.15 -15.53 -14.53
CA LEU A 14 -0.72 -15.42 -14.27
C LEU A 14 -0.36 -14.17 -13.45
N GLN A 15 -0.86 -12.99 -13.81
CA GLN A 15 -0.59 -11.74 -13.08
C GLN A 15 -1.17 -11.76 -11.67
N ARG A 16 -2.34 -12.39 -11.49
CA ARG A 16 -2.95 -12.61 -10.18
C ARG A 16 -2.07 -13.46 -9.28
N ASN A 17 -1.62 -14.60 -9.79
CA ASN A 17 -0.81 -15.55 -9.05
C ASN A 17 0.53 -14.93 -8.65
N SER A 18 1.16 -14.13 -9.51
CA SER A 18 2.39 -13.41 -9.18
C SER A 18 2.21 -12.39 -8.06
N LYS A 19 1.10 -11.62 -8.06
CA LYS A 19 0.82 -10.64 -7.00
C LYS A 19 0.59 -11.29 -5.64
N ILE A 20 -0.15 -12.41 -5.63
CA ILE A 20 -0.36 -13.21 -4.43
C ILE A 20 0.98 -13.79 -3.94
N ALA A 21 1.80 -14.32 -4.85
CA ALA A 21 3.11 -14.86 -4.51
C ALA A 21 4.02 -13.79 -3.89
N ILE A 22 4.10 -12.58 -4.47
CA ILE A 22 4.89 -11.45 -3.94
C ILE A 22 4.42 -11.05 -2.54
N PHE A 23 3.12 -11.18 -2.24
CA PHE A 23 2.56 -10.85 -0.93
C PHE A 23 2.80 -11.93 0.13
N ILE A 24 2.66 -13.21 -0.23
CA ILE A 24 2.76 -14.34 0.71
C ILE A 24 4.22 -14.70 0.99
N LEU A 25 5.10 -14.60 0.00
CA LEU A 25 6.49 -15.05 0.10
C LEU A 25 7.28 -14.41 1.26
N PRO A 26 7.17 -13.09 1.53
CA PRO A 26 7.78 -12.48 2.71
C PRO A 26 7.36 -13.13 4.03
N THR A 27 6.10 -13.53 4.17
CA THR A 27 5.58 -14.20 5.38
C THR A 27 6.29 -15.54 5.62
N ILE A 28 6.51 -16.32 4.55
CA ILE A 28 7.19 -17.62 4.64
C ILE A 28 8.67 -17.43 5.01
N PHE A 29 9.37 -16.50 4.35
CA PHE A 29 10.78 -16.25 4.64
C PHE A 29 10.99 -15.69 6.05
N LEU A 30 10.10 -14.82 6.54
CA LEU A 30 10.16 -14.34 7.93
C LEU A 30 10.06 -15.49 8.94
N TYR A 31 9.21 -16.49 8.68
CA TYR A 31 9.15 -17.68 9.52
C TYR A 31 10.46 -18.45 9.52
N LEU A 32 11.03 -18.70 8.35
CA LEU A 32 12.33 -19.39 8.23
C LEU A 32 13.40 -18.65 9.04
N THR A 33 13.46 -17.32 8.91
CA THR A 33 14.44 -16.52 9.65
C THR A 33 14.24 -16.57 11.16
N PHE A 34 13.00 -16.51 11.66
CA PHE A 34 12.75 -16.67 13.09
C PHE A 34 13.09 -18.08 13.60
N VAL A 35 12.83 -19.11 12.79
CA VAL A 35 13.21 -20.49 13.12
C VAL A 35 14.73 -20.66 13.14
N THR A 36 15.44 -20.14 12.14
CA THR A 36 16.91 -20.14 12.07
C THR A 36 17.52 -19.48 13.30
N LEU A 37 17.00 -18.32 13.70
CA LEU A 37 17.42 -17.63 14.92
C LEU A 37 17.10 -18.38 16.22
N SER A 38 16.07 -19.24 16.22
CA SER A 38 15.68 -20.02 17.41
C SER A 38 16.50 -21.31 17.61
N ILE A 39 17.04 -21.88 16.52
CA ILE A 39 17.76 -23.16 16.56
C ILE A 39 19.28 -22.95 16.67
N LEU A 40 19.80 -21.91 16.02
CA LEU A 40 21.25 -21.69 15.94
C LEU A 40 21.77 -20.74 17.02
N PRO A 41 23.07 -20.87 17.38
CA PRO A 41 23.75 -19.87 18.20
C PRO A 41 23.63 -18.46 17.59
N TRP A 42 23.58 -17.44 18.44
CA TRP A 42 23.32 -16.06 18.02
C TRP A 42 24.28 -15.57 16.91
N TYR A 43 25.55 -15.97 16.91
CA TYR A 43 26.54 -15.52 15.93
C TYR A 43 26.31 -16.11 14.53
N THR A 44 26.01 -17.41 14.43
CA THR A 44 25.69 -18.07 13.15
C THR A 44 24.27 -17.76 12.69
N GLY A 45 23.33 -17.70 13.63
CA GLY A 45 21.94 -17.34 13.38
C GLY A 45 21.80 -15.96 12.76
N MET A 46 22.55 -14.95 13.26
CA MET A 46 22.50 -13.59 12.70
C MET A 46 23.04 -13.51 11.27
N ILE A 47 24.13 -14.21 10.96
CA ILE A 47 24.70 -14.23 9.60
C ILE A 47 23.72 -14.91 8.62
N LEU A 48 23.15 -16.04 9.02
CA LEU A 48 22.17 -16.77 8.19
C LEU A 48 20.85 -16.00 8.03
N ALA A 49 20.36 -15.36 9.09
CA ALA A 49 19.19 -14.48 9.00
C ALA A 49 19.40 -13.36 7.98
N LEU A 50 20.55 -12.70 7.98
CA LEU A 50 20.88 -11.68 6.99
C LEU A 50 20.96 -12.25 5.57
N ALA A 51 21.54 -13.45 5.41
CA ALA A 51 21.61 -14.13 4.13
C ALA A 51 20.22 -14.52 3.59
N GLU A 52 19.32 -14.99 4.46
CA GLU A 52 17.93 -15.31 4.12
C GLU A 52 17.12 -14.06 3.73
N PHE A 53 17.25 -12.96 4.48
CA PHE A 53 16.63 -11.68 4.14
C PHE A 53 17.13 -11.15 2.79
N PHE A 54 18.45 -11.22 2.56
CA PHE A 54 19.05 -10.81 1.29
C PHE A 54 18.57 -11.70 0.14
N GLY A 55 18.52 -13.02 0.35
CA GLY A 55 18.00 -13.98 -0.62
C GLY A 55 16.55 -13.71 -0.97
N MET A 56 15.70 -13.46 0.03
CA MET A 56 14.30 -13.09 -0.16
C MET A 56 14.16 -11.79 -0.98
N HIS A 57 14.90 -10.75 -0.63
CA HIS A 57 14.90 -9.48 -1.37
C HIS A 57 15.36 -9.67 -2.83
N HIS A 58 16.42 -10.46 -3.04
CA HIS A 58 16.94 -10.77 -4.37
C HIS A 58 15.94 -11.58 -5.20
N ILE A 59 15.29 -12.60 -4.63
CA ILE A 59 14.27 -13.40 -5.31
C ILE A 59 13.09 -12.51 -5.75
N VAL A 60 12.57 -11.68 -4.84
CA VAL A 60 11.43 -10.82 -5.19
C VAL A 60 11.80 -9.81 -6.27
N THR A 61 12.92 -9.11 -6.12
CA THR A 61 13.33 -8.06 -7.06
C THR A 61 13.78 -8.58 -8.41
N ARG A 62 14.49 -9.72 -8.46
CA ARG A 62 15.10 -10.22 -9.70
C ARG A 62 14.29 -11.31 -10.40
N VAL A 63 13.46 -12.06 -9.68
CA VAL A 63 12.66 -13.16 -10.26
C VAL A 63 11.21 -12.75 -10.45
N LEU A 64 10.60 -12.14 -9.43
CA LEU A 64 9.15 -11.83 -9.48
C LEU A 64 8.86 -10.47 -10.13
N LEU A 65 9.73 -9.48 -9.92
CA LEU A 65 9.54 -8.11 -10.42
C LEU A 65 10.25 -7.84 -11.77
N ASN A 66 11.05 -8.78 -12.28
CA ASN A 66 11.78 -8.62 -13.56
C ASN A 66 10.91 -8.88 -14.81
N ASN A 67 9.58 -8.88 -14.68
CA ASN A 67 8.67 -9.01 -15.81
C ASN A 67 8.43 -7.64 -16.46
N SER A 68 8.33 -7.58 -17.79
CA SER A 68 8.17 -6.33 -18.56
C SER A 68 6.91 -5.52 -18.20
N SER A 69 5.91 -6.13 -17.54
CA SER A 69 4.74 -5.45 -16.98
C SER A 69 5.02 -4.70 -15.67
N TYR A 70 6.16 -4.93 -15.02
CA TYR A 70 6.51 -4.40 -13.71
C TYR A 70 7.71 -3.43 -13.81
N THR A 71 7.60 -2.46 -14.73
CA THR A 71 8.62 -1.43 -14.95
C THR A 71 8.60 -0.32 -13.90
N ASP A 72 7.70 -0.41 -12.92
CA ASP A 72 7.58 0.56 -11.85
C ASP A 72 8.31 0.12 -10.56
N ASN A 73 8.85 1.11 -9.85
CA ASN A 73 9.63 0.97 -8.62
C ASN A 73 9.06 -0.09 -7.66
N VAL A 74 9.94 -0.86 -6.99
CA VAL A 74 9.61 -1.88 -5.96
C VAL A 74 8.60 -1.37 -4.92
N ALA A 75 8.62 -0.06 -4.64
CA ALA A 75 7.69 0.63 -3.74
C ALA A 75 6.21 0.58 -4.15
N GLN A 76 5.88 0.27 -5.41
CA GLN A 76 4.50 0.11 -5.88
C GLN A 76 4.00 -1.34 -5.79
N SER A 77 4.87 -2.25 -5.36
CA SER A 77 4.55 -3.67 -5.24
C SER A 77 3.93 -4.02 -3.91
N PRO A 78 3.07 -5.05 -3.88
CA PRO A 78 2.50 -5.55 -2.62
C PRO A 78 3.56 -6.17 -1.71
N TYR A 79 4.85 -6.13 -2.07
CA TYR A 79 5.96 -6.67 -1.32
C TYR A 79 6.10 -6.05 0.08
N PHE A 80 6.17 -4.72 0.17
CA PHE A 80 6.31 -4.04 1.47
C PHE A 80 5.09 -4.25 2.36
N ALA A 81 3.89 -4.21 1.76
CA ALA A 81 2.66 -4.56 2.45
C ALA A 81 2.68 -6.03 2.94
N GLY A 82 3.25 -6.95 2.16
CA GLY A 82 3.45 -8.35 2.51
C GLY A 82 4.40 -8.54 3.70
N ILE A 83 5.54 -7.83 3.74
CA ILE A 83 6.46 -7.86 4.89
C ILE A 83 5.75 -7.41 6.18
N ILE A 84 5.03 -6.28 6.13
CA ILE A 84 4.33 -5.75 7.30
C ILE A 84 3.23 -6.73 7.74
N THR A 85 2.39 -7.20 6.82
CA THR A 85 1.34 -8.18 7.13
C THR A 85 1.94 -9.46 7.72
N GLY A 86 3.00 -10.01 7.13
CA GLY A 86 3.69 -11.20 7.61
C GLY A 86 4.26 -11.03 9.02
N SER A 87 4.89 -9.88 9.30
CA SER A 87 5.40 -9.57 10.64
C SER A 87 4.27 -9.52 11.68
N MET A 88 3.13 -8.91 11.34
CA MET A 88 1.97 -8.85 12.21
C MET A 88 1.36 -10.23 12.48
N LEU A 89 1.26 -11.08 11.45
CA LEU A 89 0.78 -12.46 11.59
C LEU A 89 1.64 -13.26 12.57
N TRP A 90 2.97 -13.18 12.45
CA TRP A 90 3.88 -13.92 13.33
C TRP A 90 3.88 -13.38 14.76
N VAL A 91 3.83 -12.06 14.94
CA VAL A 91 3.68 -11.45 16.27
C VAL A 91 2.38 -11.90 16.94
N GLY A 92 1.25 -11.88 16.20
CA GLY A 92 -0.04 -12.36 16.69
C GLY A 92 -0.02 -13.85 17.04
N TYR A 93 0.61 -14.68 16.19
CA TYR A 93 0.78 -16.11 16.43
C TYR A 93 1.60 -16.38 17.71
N CYS A 94 2.74 -15.73 17.87
CA CYS A 94 3.59 -15.88 19.06
C CYS A 94 2.87 -15.41 20.33
N TRP A 95 2.11 -14.32 20.25
CA TRP A 95 1.32 -13.81 21.35
C TRP A 95 0.26 -14.83 21.81
N ILE A 96 -0.53 -15.37 20.88
CA ILE A 96 -1.59 -16.36 21.18
C ILE A 96 -1.01 -17.67 21.70
N THR A 97 0.03 -18.20 21.05
CA THR A 97 0.54 -19.55 21.35
C THR A 97 1.46 -19.60 22.56
N ARG A 98 2.34 -18.61 22.75
CA ARG A 98 3.33 -18.62 23.84
C ARG A 98 2.96 -17.67 24.96
N LEU A 99 2.68 -16.40 24.63
CA LEU A 99 2.57 -15.36 25.65
C LEU A 99 1.31 -15.54 26.51
N VAL A 100 0.16 -15.82 25.89
CA VAL A 100 -1.11 -16.03 26.61
C VAL A 100 -1.05 -17.26 27.53
N HIS A 101 -0.42 -18.36 27.10
CA HIS A 101 -0.31 -19.56 27.92
C HIS A 101 0.72 -19.43 29.05
N GLN A 102 1.85 -18.77 28.81
CA GLN A 102 2.94 -18.67 29.79
C GLN A 102 2.74 -17.56 30.83
N THR A 103 1.93 -16.53 30.53
CA THR A 103 1.78 -15.32 31.36
C THR A 103 0.33 -15.08 31.78
N SER A 104 -0.38 -16.14 32.16
CA SER A 104 -1.82 -16.09 32.48
C SER A 104 -2.20 -15.16 33.66
N SER A 105 -1.24 -14.80 34.52
CA SER A 105 -1.44 -13.92 35.67
C SER A 105 -1.69 -12.44 35.30
N HIS A 106 -1.23 -12.00 34.12
CA HIS A 106 -1.24 -10.58 33.74
C HIS A 106 -2.33 -10.24 32.70
N ALA A 107 -3.60 -10.51 33.04
CA ALA A 107 -4.74 -10.31 32.15
C ALA A 107 -4.84 -8.88 31.56
N ILE A 108 -4.53 -7.84 32.36
CA ILE A 108 -4.58 -6.44 31.89
C ILE A 108 -3.54 -6.19 30.79
N ALA A 109 -2.32 -6.73 30.93
CA ALA A 109 -1.28 -6.56 29.92
C ALA A 109 -1.67 -7.24 28.59
N HIS A 110 -2.28 -8.43 28.65
CA HIS A 110 -2.81 -9.10 27.47
C HIS A 110 -3.93 -8.29 26.79
N LEU A 111 -4.82 -7.67 27.56
CA LEU A 111 -5.88 -6.81 27.01
C LEU A 111 -5.32 -5.55 26.34
N VAL A 112 -4.37 -4.86 26.97
CA VAL A 112 -3.73 -3.66 26.39
C VAL A 112 -2.99 -4.03 25.10
N PHE A 113 -2.24 -5.13 25.11
CA PHE A 113 -1.60 -5.63 23.90
C PHE A 113 -2.62 -5.97 22.81
N ALA A 114 -3.66 -6.73 23.12
CA ALA A 114 -4.70 -7.13 22.17
C ALA A 114 -5.37 -5.91 21.51
N LEU A 115 -5.71 -4.89 22.30
CA LEU A 115 -6.33 -3.65 21.81
C LEU A 115 -5.36 -2.87 20.92
N SER A 116 -4.12 -2.67 21.36
CA SER A 116 -3.11 -1.94 20.58
C SER A 116 -2.76 -2.64 19.27
N PHE A 117 -2.57 -3.97 19.31
CA PHE A 117 -2.29 -4.79 18.13
C PHE A 117 -3.48 -4.80 17.17
N GLY A 118 -4.70 -4.99 17.68
CA GLY A 118 -5.93 -4.95 16.89
C GLY A 118 -6.15 -3.60 16.22
N LEU A 119 -5.87 -2.50 16.93
CA LEU A 119 -5.98 -1.15 16.38
C LEU A 119 -4.90 -0.85 15.34
N CYS A 120 -3.67 -1.31 15.56
CA CYS A 120 -2.60 -1.24 14.57
C CYS A 120 -3.00 -2.01 13.29
N ALA A 121 -3.48 -3.25 13.44
CA ALA A 121 -3.96 -4.07 12.34
C ALA A 121 -5.11 -3.39 11.59
N TYR A 122 -6.11 -2.90 12.31
CA TYR A 122 -7.24 -2.21 11.72
C TYR A 122 -6.82 -1.00 10.89
N ASN A 123 -5.94 -0.14 11.42
CA ASN A 123 -5.45 1.03 10.70
C ASN A 123 -4.61 0.64 9.48
N PHE A 124 -3.76 -0.38 9.61
CA PHE A 124 -2.97 -0.88 8.50
C PHE A 124 -3.86 -1.47 7.39
N PHE A 125 -4.81 -2.34 7.73
CA PHE A 125 -5.78 -2.91 6.78
C PHE A 125 -6.60 -1.82 6.10
N ARG A 126 -7.02 -0.78 6.81
CA ARG A 126 -7.68 0.37 6.20
C ARG A 126 -6.77 1.11 5.24
N SER A 127 -5.51 1.35 5.59
CA SER A 127 -4.58 2.07 4.73
C SER A 127 -4.32 1.36 3.40
N ILE A 128 -4.29 0.03 3.39
CA ILE A 128 -4.04 -0.76 2.17
C ILE A 128 -5.31 -1.00 1.33
N THR A 129 -6.50 -0.89 1.92
CA THR A 129 -7.79 -1.15 1.25
C THR A 129 -8.55 0.11 0.84
N LEU A 130 -8.28 1.27 1.46
CA LEU A 130 -9.02 2.49 1.19
C LEU A 130 -8.54 3.14 -0.10
N ASP A 131 -9.47 3.40 -1.02
CA ASP A 131 -9.17 4.14 -2.24
C ASP A 131 -8.90 5.62 -1.93
N PRO A 132 -7.87 6.23 -2.53
CA PRO A 132 -7.49 7.61 -2.24
C PRO A 132 -8.46 8.67 -2.85
N GLY A 133 -9.60 8.23 -3.38
CA GLY A 133 -10.59 9.06 -4.07
C GLY A 133 -10.12 9.54 -5.45
N SER A 134 -11.05 9.61 -6.40
CA SER A 134 -10.80 10.20 -7.72
C SER A 134 -11.41 11.59 -7.83
N CYS A 135 -10.70 12.51 -8.47
CA CYS A 135 -11.27 13.77 -8.88
C CYS A 135 -12.38 13.55 -9.94
N PRO A 136 -13.53 14.24 -9.86
CA PRO A 136 -14.53 14.20 -10.92
C PRO A 136 -13.91 14.67 -12.23
N LYS A 137 -14.14 13.90 -13.30
CA LYS A 137 -13.82 14.29 -14.68
C LYS A 137 -15.05 15.00 -15.27
N PRO A 138 -14.87 16.04 -16.10
CA PRO A 138 -15.99 16.66 -16.81
C PRO A 138 -16.68 15.62 -17.69
N GLN A 139 -18.02 15.68 -17.77
CA GLN A 139 -18.82 14.70 -18.52
C GLN A 139 -18.94 15.06 -20.00
N SER A 140 -18.73 16.33 -20.37
CA SER A 140 -18.79 16.79 -21.75
C SER A 140 -17.68 17.79 -22.11
N ASP A 141 -17.42 17.93 -23.41
CA ASP A 141 -16.42 18.87 -23.95
C ASP A 141 -16.83 20.33 -23.71
N GLU A 142 -18.14 20.61 -23.63
CA GLU A 142 -18.67 21.93 -23.29
C GLU A 142 -18.37 22.30 -21.84
N GLU A 143 -18.53 21.34 -20.91
CA GLU A 143 -18.18 21.53 -19.50
C GLU A 143 -16.67 21.80 -19.36
N LEU A 144 -15.84 21.04 -20.08
CA LEU A 144 -14.40 21.25 -20.11
C LEU A 144 -14.01 22.64 -20.64
N LYS A 145 -14.60 23.09 -21.76
CA LYS A 145 -14.36 24.44 -22.31
C LYS A 145 -14.75 25.52 -21.31
N SER A 146 -15.92 25.39 -20.68
CA SER A 146 -16.38 26.36 -19.67
C SER A 146 -15.42 26.48 -18.49
N ILE A 147 -14.85 25.35 -18.04
CA ILE A 147 -13.85 25.31 -16.97
C ILE A 147 -12.56 26.00 -17.39
N ILE A 148 -12.08 25.75 -18.62
CA ILE A 148 -10.87 26.36 -19.16
C ILE A 148 -11.05 27.86 -19.30
N GLU A 149 -12.16 28.31 -19.88
CA GLU A 149 -12.48 29.73 -20.06
C GLU A 149 -12.61 30.46 -18.72
N THR A 150 -13.28 29.84 -17.73
CA THR A 150 -13.39 30.40 -16.37
C THR A 150 -12.00 30.53 -15.72
N LEU A 151 -11.18 29.48 -15.78
CA LEU A 151 -9.83 29.51 -15.21
C LEU A 151 -8.88 30.47 -15.94
N ALA A 152 -9.02 30.61 -17.25
CA ALA A 152 -8.27 31.56 -18.06
C ALA A 152 -8.69 33.00 -17.77
N GLY A 153 -9.99 33.26 -17.65
CA GLY A 153 -10.55 34.56 -17.26
C GLY A 153 -10.13 35.00 -15.85
N GLU A 154 -9.98 34.05 -14.92
CA GLU A 154 -9.42 34.30 -13.59
C GLU A 154 -7.88 34.48 -13.59
N GLY A 155 -7.19 34.23 -14.70
CA GLY A 155 -5.72 34.20 -14.76
C GLY A 155 -5.11 33.06 -13.93
N ARG A 156 -5.91 32.05 -13.59
CA ARG A 156 -5.53 30.93 -12.71
C ARG A 156 -5.32 29.62 -13.45
N LEU A 157 -5.23 29.64 -14.78
CA LEU A 157 -4.93 28.47 -15.60
C LEU A 157 -3.45 28.09 -15.47
N ASN A 158 -3.13 27.29 -14.45
CA ASN A 158 -1.78 26.84 -14.18
C ASN A 158 -1.77 25.34 -13.86
N GLY A 159 -0.58 24.73 -13.82
CA GLY A 159 -0.44 23.31 -13.54
C GLY A 159 -0.92 22.86 -12.13
N GLN A 160 -1.27 23.80 -11.25
CA GLN A 160 -1.81 23.51 -9.92
C GLN A 160 -3.34 23.39 -9.92
N THR A 161 -4.03 24.14 -10.78
CA THR A 161 -5.50 24.20 -10.87
C THR A 161 -6.07 23.37 -12.02
N PHE A 162 -5.26 23.01 -13.01
CA PHE A 162 -5.66 22.20 -14.15
C PHE A 162 -4.70 21.03 -14.38
N CYS A 163 -5.25 19.84 -14.63
CA CYS A 163 -4.46 18.68 -15.02
C CYS A 163 -4.57 18.45 -16.53
N ILE A 164 -3.45 18.56 -17.23
CA ILE A 164 -3.39 18.32 -18.69
C ILE A 164 -3.67 16.84 -19.01
N ASN A 165 -3.12 15.90 -18.23
CA ASN A 165 -3.35 14.46 -18.46
C ASN A 165 -4.80 14.02 -18.24
N CYS A 166 -5.48 14.56 -17.23
CA CYS A 166 -6.86 14.18 -16.92
C CYS A 166 -7.91 15.08 -17.56
N MET A 167 -7.50 16.16 -18.24
CA MET A 167 -8.38 17.21 -18.78
C MET A 167 -9.46 17.63 -17.77
N ALA A 168 -9.07 17.91 -16.53
CA ALA A 168 -9.99 18.18 -15.44
C ALA A 168 -9.45 19.26 -14.50
N ARG A 169 -10.37 20.00 -13.87
CA ARG A 169 -10.05 20.95 -12.79
C ARG A 169 -9.51 20.20 -11.58
N ARG A 170 -8.35 20.63 -11.08
CA ARG A 170 -7.72 20.09 -9.88
C ARG A 170 -8.22 20.81 -8.63
N PRO A 171 -8.78 20.10 -7.64
CA PRO A 171 -9.05 20.68 -6.33
C PRO A 171 -7.74 21.01 -5.60
N LEU A 172 -7.82 21.94 -4.66
CA LEU A 172 -6.68 22.41 -3.86
C LEU A 172 -6.00 21.21 -3.17
N ARG A 173 -4.69 21.03 -3.41
CA ARG A 173 -3.85 19.90 -2.93
C ARG A 173 -4.02 18.54 -3.65
N SER A 174 -4.63 18.49 -4.83
CA SER A 174 -4.63 17.27 -5.66
C SER A 174 -3.39 17.15 -6.55
N LYS A 175 -2.98 15.90 -6.83
CA LYS A 175 -1.89 15.57 -7.75
C LYS A 175 -2.31 14.46 -8.71
N HIS A 176 -1.79 14.50 -9.93
CA HIS A 176 -1.94 13.40 -10.87
C HIS A 176 -0.91 12.33 -10.56
N CYS A 177 -1.40 11.12 -10.31
CA CYS A 177 -0.55 9.95 -10.24
C CYS A 177 -0.42 9.39 -11.66
N ARG A 178 0.80 9.37 -12.19
CA ARG A 178 1.08 8.85 -13.54
C ARG A 178 0.79 7.35 -13.68
N VAL A 179 0.89 6.61 -12.58
CA VAL A 179 0.65 5.16 -12.52
C VAL A 179 -0.84 4.86 -12.52
N CYS A 180 -1.60 5.62 -11.72
CA CYS A 180 -3.04 5.45 -11.67
C CYS A 180 -3.78 6.18 -12.81
N ASP A 181 -3.05 6.97 -13.63
CA ASP A 181 -3.53 7.90 -14.66
C ASP A 181 -4.77 8.72 -14.24
N ARG A 182 -4.79 9.15 -12.98
CA ARG A 182 -5.91 9.89 -12.38
C ARG A 182 -5.44 10.93 -11.39
N CYS A 183 -6.22 12.00 -11.27
CA CYS A 183 -6.03 13.00 -10.22
C CYS A 183 -6.55 12.46 -8.88
N VAL A 184 -5.65 12.35 -7.91
CA VAL A 184 -5.96 11.95 -6.54
C VAL A 184 -6.31 13.21 -5.75
N ALA A 185 -7.55 13.26 -5.25
CA ALA A 185 -8.10 14.47 -4.63
C ALA A 185 -7.39 14.83 -3.32
N ARG A 186 -6.84 13.84 -2.62
CA ARG A 186 -6.24 13.99 -1.29
C ARG A 186 -4.79 13.53 -1.29
N SER A 187 -3.95 14.12 -2.14
CA SER A 187 -2.50 13.88 -2.06
C SER A 187 -1.90 14.69 -0.92
N ASP A 188 -1.80 14.04 0.23
CA ASP A 188 -1.16 14.51 1.45
C ASP A 188 0.36 14.56 1.29
N GLN A 189 0.85 15.64 0.68
CA GLN A 189 2.28 15.95 0.64
C GLN A 189 2.87 16.44 1.97
N TYR A 190 2.11 16.40 3.07
CA TYR A 190 2.58 16.87 4.37
C TYR A 190 2.01 15.99 5.48
N VAL A 191 2.75 14.95 5.86
CA VAL A 191 2.76 14.49 7.26
C VAL A 191 4.10 14.97 7.84
N TYR A 192 4.12 16.24 8.23
CA TYR A 192 5.07 16.70 9.24
C TYR A 192 4.50 16.28 10.59
N LEU A 193 5.34 15.57 11.32
CA LEU A 193 5.24 15.26 12.74
C LEU A 193 4.74 16.46 13.55
N TYR A 194 3.57 16.34 14.17
CA TYR A 194 3.33 16.96 15.47
C TYR A 194 2.64 15.92 16.36
N VAL A 195 3.45 15.33 17.23
CA VAL A 195 3.04 14.43 18.31
C VAL A 195 2.34 15.26 19.37
N TYR A 196 1.01 15.35 19.33
CA TYR A 196 0.18 15.53 20.54
C TYR A 196 -1.20 14.94 20.25
N SER A 197 -1.63 14.02 21.12
CA SER A 197 -2.93 13.32 21.15
C SER A 197 -3.23 12.30 20.02
N GLY A 198 -3.18 11.00 20.37
CA GLY A 198 -4.00 9.97 19.72
C GLY A 198 -3.42 9.28 18.49
N LEU A 199 -2.51 8.34 18.72
CA LEU A 199 -2.39 7.06 18.01
C LEU A 199 -2.54 7.05 16.47
N HIS A 200 -1.47 7.40 15.74
CA HIS A 200 -1.27 6.98 14.35
C HIS A 200 0.20 6.65 14.10
N ALA A 201 0.50 5.37 13.84
CA ALA A 201 1.84 4.86 13.59
C ALA A 201 2.23 4.97 12.10
N ILE A 202 3.22 5.83 11.85
CA ILE A 202 4.42 5.69 11.00
C ILE A 202 4.31 4.91 9.69
N LEU A 203 4.47 5.62 8.56
CA LEU A 203 5.41 5.28 7.47
C LEU A 203 5.57 6.47 6.51
N CYS A 204 6.73 7.14 6.60
CA CYS A 204 7.15 8.21 5.70
C CYS A 204 8.16 7.63 4.72
N LEU A 205 7.79 7.45 3.45
CA LEU A 205 8.75 7.24 2.36
C LEU A 205 8.21 7.87 1.07
N THR A 206 9.01 8.79 0.51
CA THR A 206 9.07 9.28 -0.88
C THR A 206 8.37 10.61 -1.25
N ASP A 207 9.23 11.60 -1.48
CA ASP A 207 9.04 12.86 -2.21
C ASP A 207 8.80 12.63 -3.72
N ARG A 208 7.72 11.96 -4.10
CA ARG A 208 7.38 11.83 -5.52
C ARG A 208 5.90 11.55 -5.70
N SER A 209 5.36 11.95 -6.84
CA SER A 209 3.97 11.89 -7.29
C SER A 209 3.32 10.48 -7.34
N HIS A 210 3.51 9.66 -6.31
CA HIS A 210 3.21 8.23 -6.33
C HIS A 210 2.53 7.80 -5.02
N CYS A 211 1.59 6.86 -5.12
CA CYS A 211 0.88 6.27 -3.99
C CYS A 211 1.50 4.89 -3.71
N PRO A 212 2.40 4.73 -2.73
CA PRO A 212 3.16 3.48 -2.54
C PRO A 212 2.31 2.34 -1.93
N TRP A 213 1.19 2.67 -1.29
CA TRP A 213 0.49 1.75 -0.38
C TRP A 213 -0.90 1.32 -0.85
N VAL A 214 -1.37 1.85 -1.97
CA VAL A 214 -2.71 1.56 -2.50
C VAL A 214 -2.62 0.39 -3.47
N TRP A 215 -3.11 -0.78 -3.02
CA TRP A 215 -3.23 -2.00 -3.83
C TRP A 215 -3.99 -1.80 -5.15
N ASN A 216 -4.84 -0.77 -5.18
CA ASN A 216 -5.82 -0.50 -6.22
C ASN A 216 -5.44 0.67 -7.16
N CYS A 217 -4.15 1.05 -7.22
CA CYS A 217 -3.73 2.22 -8.01
C CYS A 217 -4.03 2.08 -9.51
N GLY A 218 -4.05 0.88 -10.11
CA GLY A 218 -4.17 0.70 -11.56
C GLY A 218 -5.52 0.22 -12.13
N THR A 219 -6.53 -0.12 -11.32
CA THR A 219 -7.56 -1.08 -11.78
C THR A 219 -8.88 -0.49 -12.31
N TYR A 220 -9.14 0.81 -12.15
CA TYR A 220 -10.43 1.38 -12.58
C TYR A 220 -10.53 1.69 -14.07
N TYR A 221 -9.41 1.80 -14.80
CA TYR A 221 -9.44 1.99 -16.25
C TYR A 221 -10.09 0.81 -16.98
N CYS A 222 -9.92 -0.39 -16.45
CA CYS A 222 -10.45 -1.60 -17.05
C CYS A 222 -11.94 -1.85 -16.78
N LEU A 223 -12.47 -1.35 -15.67
CA LEU A 223 -13.89 -1.48 -15.32
C LEU A 223 -14.76 -0.44 -16.03
N CYS A 224 -14.26 0.79 -16.24
CA CYS A 224 -15.01 1.78 -17.03
C CYS A 224 -14.89 1.58 -18.54
N ALA A 225 -13.78 1.04 -19.06
CA ALA A 225 -13.64 0.75 -20.49
C ALA A 225 -14.52 -0.42 -20.98
N ASN A 226 -15.01 -1.28 -20.08
CA ASN A 226 -15.90 -2.40 -20.41
C ASN A 226 -17.38 -2.14 -20.10
N ILE A 227 -17.73 -0.96 -19.58
CA ILE A 227 -19.12 -0.52 -19.37
C ILE A 227 -19.54 0.49 -20.47
N SER A 228 -18.61 0.89 -21.34
CA SER A 228 -18.83 1.81 -22.46
C SER A 228 -18.91 1.11 -23.83
N HIS A 229 -19.53 -0.07 -23.89
CA HIS A 229 -19.98 -0.69 -25.14
C HIS A 229 -21.43 -1.13 -25.00
#